data_AF-A0A194VPE5-F1
#
_entry.id   AF-A0A194VPE5-F1
#
_cell.length_a   1.000
_cell.length_b   1.000
_cell.length_c   1.000
_cell.angle_alpha   90.00
_cell.angle_beta   90.00
_cell.angle_gamma   90.00
#
_symmetry.space_group_name_H-M   'P 1'
#
loop_
_entity.id
_entity.type
_entity.pdbx_description
1 polymer ?
#
loop_
_entity_poly.entity_id
_entity_poly.type
_entity_poly.pdbx_seq_one_letter_code
_entity_poly.pdbx_strand_id
1 'polypeptide(L)'
;MTKHVRFLGPLMKSLPMDWIEKTGDARTKAFFGFLKTVARINNEVGTITGAAFETAAQPIRTILYHLYSDREMLRNLRAELANAHRGEDGEFSIAVLEKLLFLDGVIREELRLSPGLATRLARVASDRDLYYDQ
;
A
#
# COMPACT_ATOMS: atom_id res chain seq x y z
N MET A 1 -1.00 40.13 3.25
CA MET A 1 -1.81 39.56 4.36
C MET A 1 -1.52 38.07 4.64
N THR A 2 -0.43 37.47 4.15
CA THR A 2 -0.17 36.01 4.22
C THR A 2 0.83 35.57 5.29
N LYS A 3 1.44 36.50 6.06
CA LYS A 3 2.49 36.17 7.05
C LYS A 3 1.98 35.45 8.30
N HIS A 4 0.68 35.49 8.56
CA HIS A 4 0.06 34.91 9.75
C HIS A 4 -0.42 33.45 9.59
N VAL A 5 -0.41 32.92 8.37
CA VAL A 5 -0.92 31.57 8.09
C VAL A 5 0.03 30.47 8.59
N ARG A 6 1.34 30.76 8.67
CA ARG A 6 2.38 29.77 9.04
C ARG A 6 2.28 29.27 10.48
N PHE A 7 1.82 30.10 11.42
CA PHE A 7 1.67 29.69 12.83
C PHE A 7 0.29 29.10 13.15
N LEU A 8 -0.73 29.46 12.37
CA LEU A 8 -2.10 29.06 12.65
C LEU A 8 -2.29 27.54 12.45
N GLY A 9 -1.67 26.96 11.42
CA GLY A 9 -1.76 25.52 11.16
C GLY A 9 -1.22 24.65 12.31
N PRO A 10 0.04 24.85 12.77
CA PRO A 10 0.58 24.16 13.94
C PRO A 10 -0.25 24.38 15.21
N LEU A 11 -0.70 25.61 15.46
CA LEU A 11 -1.53 25.96 16.62
C LEU A 11 -2.87 25.19 16.62
N MET A 12 -3.53 25.09 15.47
CA MET A 12 -4.79 24.34 15.35
C MET A 12 -4.60 22.84 15.60
N LYS A 13 -3.43 22.27 15.26
CA LYS A 13 -3.12 20.86 15.54
C LYS A 13 -2.80 20.58 17.02
N SER A 14 -2.34 21.58 17.77
CA SER A 14 -1.96 21.42 19.18
C SER A 14 -3.13 21.57 20.18
N LEU A 15 -4.31 22.00 19.72
CA LEU A 15 -5.47 22.17 20.59
C LEU A 15 -6.05 20.80 21.02
N PRO A 16 -6.33 20.59 22.32
CA PRO A 16 -6.95 19.35 22.79
C PRO A 16 -8.37 19.21 22.21
N MET A 17 -8.69 18.06 21.61
CA MET A 17 -10.02 17.83 21.05
C MET A 17 -11.12 17.90 22.12
N ASP A 18 -10.86 17.41 23.33
CA ASP A 18 -11.83 17.43 24.42
C ASP A 18 -12.17 18.87 24.85
N TRP A 19 -11.20 19.79 24.75
CA TRP A 19 -11.44 21.21 25.02
C TRP A 19 -12.29 21.83 23.92
N ILE A 20 -11.97 21.58 22.65
CA ILE A 20 -12.74 22.06 21.49
C ILE A 20 -14.18 21.54 21.52
N GLU A 21 -14.37 20.29 21.93
CA GLU A 21 -15.68 19.67 22.03
C GLU A 21 -16.51 20.27 23.17
N LYS A 22 -15.86 20.73 24.25
CA LYS A 22 -16.51 21.36 25.40
C LYS A 22 -16.81 22.85 25.20
N THR A 23 -15.95 23.59 24.50
CA THR A 23 -16.03 25.06 24.39
C THR A 23 -16.44 25.58 23.01
N GLY A 24 -16.32 24.76 21.96
CA GLY A 24 -16.62 25.16 20.59
C GLY A 24 -18.11 25.25 20.30
N ASP A 25 -18.50 26.21 19.46
CA ASP A 25 -19.83 26.25 18.85
C ASP A 25 -20.01 25.14 17.81
N ALA A 26 -21.24 24.93 17.32
CA ALA A 26 -21.54 23.86 16.37
C ALA A 26 -20.66 23.92 15.10
N ARG A 27 -20.33 25.14 14.63
CA ARG A 27 -19.48 25.36 13.47
C ARG A 27 -18.03 24.95 13.75
N THR A 28 -17.48 25.32 14.91
CA THR A 28 -16.12 24.95 15.30
C THR A 28 -15.99 23.43 15.47
N LYS A 29 -16.97 22.77 16.11
CA LYS A 29 -16.97 21.30 16.24
C LYS A 29 -16.99 20.60 14.88
N ALA A 30 -17.82 21.07 13.94
CA ALA A 30 -17.88 20.53 12.60
C ALA A 30 -16.54 20.70 11.85
N PHE A 31 -15.90 21.87 11.97
CA PHE A 31 -14.60 22.13 11.35
C PHE A 31 -13.50 21.20 11.87
N PHE A 32 -13.36 21.06 13.19
CA PHE A 32 -12.34 20.17 13.76
C PHE A 32 -12.65 18.68 13.53
N GLY A 33 -13.94 18.30 13.49
CA GLY A 33 -14.36 16.96 13.06
C GLY A 33 -13.96 16.64 11.62
N PHE A 34 -14.09 17.62 10.72
CA PHE A 34 -13.58 17.51 9.35
C PHE A 34 -12.05 17.37 9.33
N LEU A 35 -11.31 18.21 10.06
CA LEU A 35 -9.84 18.13 10.13
C LEU A 35 -9.35 16.76 10.64
N LYS A 36 -10.00 16.21 11.67
CA LYS A 36 -9.72 14.86 12.19
C LYS A 36 -9.95 13.79 11.12
N THR A 37 -11.04 13.91 10.36
CA THR A 37 -11.38 12.98 9.27
C THR A 37 -10.34 13.02 8.15
N VAL A 38 -9.96 14.22 7.70
CA VAL A 38 -8.93 14.40 6.67
C VAL A 38 -7.58 13.86 7.12
N ALA A 39 -7.19 14.11 8.38
CA ALA A 39 -5.94 13.59 8.93
C ALA A 39 -5.90 12.06 8.95
N ARG A 40 -7.01 11.41 9.34
CA ARG A 40 -7.14 9.95 9.29
C ARG A 40 -7.02 9.41 7.87
N ILE A 41 -7.76 9.99 6.91
CA ILE A 41 -7.69 9.57 5.50
C ILE A 41 -6.26 9.72 4.97
N ASN A 42 -5.59 10.84 5.26
CA ASN A 42 -4.22 11.03 4.82
C ASN A 42 -3.26 9.98 5.40
N ASN A 43 -3.44 9.59 6.65
CA ASN A 43 -2.66 8.52 7.27
C ASN A 43 -2.95 7.14 6.62
N GLU A 44 -4.21 6.85 6.35
CA GLU A 44 -4.62 5.61 5.66
C GLU A 44 -4.06 5.54 4.24
N VAL A 45 -4.16 6.63 3.48
CA VAL A 45 -3.58 6.74 2.13
C VAL A 45 -2.07 6.53 2.18
N GLY A 46 -1.37 7.22 3.09
CA GLY A 46 0.08 7.05 3.24
C GLY A 46 0.47 5.61 3.55
N THR A 47 -0.29 4.94 4.42
CA THR A 47 -0.08 3.54 4.78
C THR A 47 -0.30 2.60 3.58
N ILE A 48 -1.41 2.77 2.86
CA ILE A 48 -1.74 1.97 1.67
C ILE A 48 -0.69 2.17 0.58
N THR A 49 -0.29 3.41 0.31
CA THR A 49 0.72 3.72 -0.70
C THR A 49 2.08 3.12 -0.35
N GLY A 50 2.52 3.24 0.91
CA GLY A 50 3.78 2.64 1.37
C GLY A 50 3.75 1.12 1.25
N ALA A 51 2.68 0.47 1.71
CA ALA A 51 2.52 -0.97 1.58
C ALA A 51 2.52 -1.43 0.12
N ALA A 52 1.80 -0.74 -0.77
CA ALA A 52 1.74 -1.07 -2.19
C ALA A 52 3.10 -0.95 -2.89
N PHE A 53 3.92 0.03 -2.50
CA PHE A 53 5.25 0.20 -3.05
C PHE A 53 6.17 -0.99 -2.70
N GLU A 54 6.21 -1.36 -1.41
CA GLU A 54 7.08 -2.44 -0.93
C GLU A 54 6.61 -3.83 -1.36
N THR A 55 5.29 -4.07 -1.40
CA THR A 55 4.74 -5.41 -1.62
C THR A 55 4.38 -5.72 -3.07
N ALA A 56 4.07 -4.71 -3.89
CA ALA A 56 3.66 -4.92 -5.28
C ALA A 56 4.63 -4.28 -6.28
N ALA A 57 4.97 -3.00 -6.12
CA ALA A 57 5.83 -2.31 -7.07
C ALA A 57 7.25 -2.88 -7.07
N GLN A 58 7.77 -3.24 -5.89
CA GLN A 58 9.12 -3.74 -5.74
C GLN A 58 9.35 -5.10 -6.43
N PRO A 59 8.53 -6.15 -6.23
CA PRO A 59 8.66 -7.39 -7.00
C PRO A 59 8.55 -7.18 -8.51
N ILE A 60 7.60 -6.34 -8.98
CA ILE A 60 7.45 -6.05 -10.42
C ILE A 60 8.73 -5.44 -10.99
N ARG A 61 9.35 -4.50 -10.27
CA ARG A 61 10.62 -3.89 -10.68
C ARG A 61 11.73 -4.93 -10.82
N THR A 62 11.84 -5.85 -9.86
CA THR A 62 12.87 -6.90 -9.85
C THR A 62 12.63 -7.92 -10.96
N ILE A 63 11.38 -8.39 -11.14
CA ILE A 63 10.94 -9.23 -12.27
C ILE A 63 11.40 -8.61 -13.60
N LEU A 64 11.09 -7.33 -13.82
CA LEU A 64 11.46 -6.64 -15.06
C LEU A 64 12.97 -6.59 -15.24
N TYR A 65 13.73 -6.31 -14.18
CA TYR A 65 15.20 -6.32 -14.24
C TYR A 65 15.74 -7.70 -14.67
N HIS A 66 15.27 -8.79 -14.07
CA HIS A 66 15.72 -10.15 -14.42
C HIS A 66 15.30 -10.55 -15.84
N LEU A 67 14.06 -10.25 -16.23
CA LEU A 67 13.57 -10.49 -17.59
C LEU A 67 14.39 -9.75 -18.65
N TYR A 68 14.77 -8.49 -18.41
CA TYR A 68 15.58 -7.73 -19.37
C TYR A 68 17.06 -8.10 -19.36
N SER A 69 17.56 -8.66 -18.26
CA SER A 69 18.93 -9.15 -18.13
C SER A 69 19.13 -10.51 -18.82
N ASP A 70 18.09 -11.35 -18.89
CA ASP A 70 18.10 -12.65 -19.54
C ASP A 70 17.18 -12.68 -20.78
N ARG A 71 17.81 -12.68 -21.96
CA ARG A 71 17.11 -12.72 -23.25
C ARG A 71 16.32 -14.01 -23.48
N GLU A 72 16.74 -15.13 -22.92
CA GLU A 72 16.04 -16.41 -23.04
C GLU A 72 14.75 -16.39 -22.23
N MET A 73 14.83 -15.91 -20.99
CA MET A 73 13.68 -15.75 -20.09
C MET A 73 12.60 -14.84 -20.72
N LEU A 74 13.02 -13.70 -21.29
CA LEU A 74 12.11 -12.80 -22.00
C LEU A 74 11.47 -13.44 -23.23
N ARG A 75 12.22 -14.24 -24.00
CA ARG A 75 11.70 -14.95 -25.17
C ARG A 75 10.66 -15.98 -24.78
N ASN A 76 10.91 -16.75 -23.72
CA ASN A 76 9.98 -17.76 -23.22
C ASN A 76 8.67 -17.13 -22.74
N LEU A 77 8.76 -16.03 -21.96
CA LEU A 77 7.56 -15.31 -21.51
C LEU A 77 6.75 -14.75 -22.68
N ARG A 78 7.41 -14.15 -23.68
CA ARG A 78 6.73 -13.62 -24.86
C ARG A 78 6.09 -14.73 -25.70
N ALA A 79 6.74 -15.88 -25.83
CA ALA A 79 6.18 -17.02 -26.54
C ALA A 79 4.94 -17.57 -25.82
N GLU A 80 4.99 -17.70 -24.49
CA GLU A 80 3.85 -18.11 -23.69
C GLU A 80 2.66 -17.14 -23.83
N LEU A 81 2.91 -15.82 -23.72
CA LEU A 81 1.88 -14.79 -23.89
C LEU A 81 1.34 -14.72 -25.32
N ALA A 82 2.16 -15.01 -26.34
CA ALA A 82 1.71 -15.03 -27.73
C ALA A 82 0.75 -16.20 -28.01
N ASN A 83 0.91 -17.32 -27.30
CA ASN A 83 0.05 -18.49 -27.40
C ASN A 83 -1.23 -18.38 -26.54
N ALA A 84 -1.27 -17.43 -25.62
CA ALA A 84 -2.42 -17.22 -24.74
C ALA A 84 -3.58 -16.55 -25.48
N HIS A 85 -4.81 -17.00 -25.18
CA HIS A 85 -6.02 -16.43 -25.78
C HIS A 85 -6.29 -15.01 -25.26
N ARG A 86 -6.56 -14.09 -26.17
CA ARG A 86 -6.99 -12.71 -25.88
C ARG A 86 -8.49 -12.59 -26.09
N GLY A 87 -9.14 -11.76 -25.27
CA GLY A 87 -10.54 -11.41 -25.44
C GLY A 87 -10.81 -10.66 -26.75
N GLU A 88 -12.08 -10.39 -27.02
CA GLU A 88 -12.51 -9.64 -28.21
C GLU A 88 -11.97 -8.20 -28.24
N ASP A 89 -11.63 -7.66 -27.08
CA ASP A 89 -10.98 -6.36 -26.86
C ASP A 89 -9.45 -6.40 -27.08
N GLY A 90 -8.86 -7.57 -27.29
CA GLY A 90 -7.43 -7.78 -27.42
C GLY A 90 -6.66 -7.82 -26.09
N GLU A 91 -7.37 -7.76 -24.96
CA GLU A 91 -6.79 -7.83 -23.62
C GLU A 91 -6.77 -9.27 -23.10
N PHE A 92 -5.91 -9.52 -22.10
CA PHE A 92 -5.91 -10.79 -21.40
C PHE A 92 -6.85 -10.73 -20.21
N SER A 93 -7.76 -11.70 -20.09
CA SER A 93 -8.49 -11.86 -18.83
C SER A 93 -7.55 -12.37 -17.74
N ILE A 94 -7.81 -11.97 -16.50
CA ILE A 94 -7.00 -12.42 -15.35
C ILE A 94 -6.98 -13.95 -15.25
N ALA A 95 -8.11 -14.61 -15.54
CA ALA A 95 -8.23 -16.06 -15.49
C ALA A 95 -7.40 -16.78 -16.56
N VAL A 96 -7.04 -16.11 -17.66
CA VAL A 96 -6.10 -16.64 -18.65
C VAL A 96 -4.67 -16.48 -18.15
N LEU A 97 -4.30 -15.30 -17.64
CA LEU A 97 -2.96 -15.03 -17.14
C LEU A 97 -2.57 -15.94 -15.97
N GLU A 98 -3.49 -16.22 -15.05
CA GLU A 98 -3.27 -17.12 -13.90
C GLU A 98 -2.97 -18.57 -14.32
N LYS A 99 -3.31 -18.98 -15.55
CA LYS A 99 -3.06 -20.33 -16.07
C LYS A 99 -1.72 -20.47 -16.78
N LEU A 100 -1.00 -19.38 -16.99
CA LEU A 100 0.29 -19.37 -17.68
C LEU A 100 1.38 -19.82 -16.71
N LEU A 101 1.90 -21.03 -16.91
CA LEU A 101 2.81 -21.69 -15.96
C LEU A 101 4.15 -20.97 -15.84
N PHE A 102 4.68 -20.42 -16.93
CA PHE A 102 5.95 -19.71 -16.89
C PHE A 102 5.80 -18.33 -16.25
N LEU A 103 4.76 -17.57 -16.59
CA LEU A 103 4.43 -16.31 -15.91
C LEU A 103 4.20 -16.50 -14.40
N ASP A 104 3.36 -17.47 -14.01
CA ASP A 104 3.11 -17.78 -12.60
C ASP A 104 4.39 -18.23 -11.88
N GLY A 105 5.23 -19.05 -12.54
CA GLY A 105 6.53 -19.45 -12.04
C GLY A 105 7.47 -18.28 -11.78
N VAL A 106 7.58 -17.34 -12.73
CA VAL A 106 8.41 -16.13 -12.57
C VAL A 106 7.92 -15.28 -11.39
N ILE A 107 6.61 -15.04 -11.28
CA ILE A 107 6.04 -14.25 -10.18
C ILE A 107 6.30 -14.92 -8.83
N ARG A 108 6.07 -16.24 -8.72
CA ARG A 108 6.32 -16.98 -7.47
C ARG A 108 7.78 -17.01 -7.08
N GLU A 109 8.67 -17.19 -8.04
CA GLU A 109 10.11 -17.25 -7.78
C GLU A 109 10.64 -15.90 -7.30
N GLU A 110 10.11 -14.81 -7.85
CA GLU A 110 10.46 -13.45 -7.44
C GLU A 110 9.94 -13.12 -6.03
N LEU A 111 8.72 -13.55 -5.71
CA LEU A 111 8.20 -13.47 -4.35
C LEU A 111 9.00 -14.33 -3.36
N ARG A 112 9.63 -15.43 -3.81
CA ARG A 112 10.54 -16.26 -3.01
C ARG A 112 11.89 -15.58 -2.77
N LEU A 113 12.46 -14.94 -3.80
CA LEU A 113 13.76 -14.28 -3.74
C LEU A 113 13.72 -12.94 -3.00
N SER A 114 12.62 -12.18 -3.15
CA SER A 114 12.45 -10.85 -2.58
C SER A 114 11.11 -10.72 -1.85
N PRO A 115 10.96 -11.34 -0.66
CA PRO A 115 9.78 -11.15 0.17
C PRO A 115 9.76 -9.70 0.70
N GLY A 116 8.95 -8.83 0.10
CA GLY A 116 8.99 -7.37 0.30
C GLY A 116 9.06 -6.88 1.75
N LEU A 117 8.44 -7.61 2.69
CA LEU A 117 8.64 -7.43 4.13
C LEU A 117 8.97 -8.78 4.78
N ALA A 118 10.23 -8.99 5.14
CA ALA A 118 10.68 -10.21 5.82
C ALA A 118 10.26 -10.27 7.30
N THR A 119 9.75 -9.17 7.87
CA THR A 119 9.34 -9.07 9.26
C THR A 119 7.83 -9.25 9.42
N ARG A 120 7.42 -9.96 10.47
CA ARG A 120 6.00 -10.06 10.84
C ARG A 120 5.50 -8.72 11.41
N LEU A 121 4.22 -8.42 11.16
CA LEU A 121 3.53 -7.35 11.87
C LEU A 121 3.46 -7.67 13.37
N ALA A 122 3.67 -6.67 14.21
CA ALA A 122 3.50 -6.79 15.65
C ALA A 122 2.04 -7.18 15.96
N ARG A 123 1.85 -8.26 16.72
CA ARG A 123 0.54 -8.66 17.22
C ARG A 123 0.42 -8.16 18.66
N VAL A 124 -0.71 -7.53 18.98
CA VAL A 124 -1.05 -7.08 20.34
C VAL A 124 -2.23 -7.93 20.82
N ALA A 125 -2.09 -8.57 21.97
CA ALA A 125 -3.21 -9.24 22.65
C ALA A 125 -3.93 -8.18 23.50
N SER A 126 -5.07 -7.69 23.01
CA SER A 126 -5.83 -6.63 23.70
C SER A 126 -6.73 -7.16 24.82
N ASP A 127 -6.92 -8.48 24.89
CA ASP A 127 -7.89 -9.18 25.72
C ASP A 127 -7.27 -9.95 26.89
N ARG A 128 -5.94 -10.07 26.93
CA ARG A 128 -5.23 -10.87 27.94
C ARG A 128 -3.80 -10.39 28.14
N ASP A 129 -3.35 -10.50 29.39
CA ASP A 129 -1.96 -10.27 29.73
C ASP A 129 -1.10 -11.47 29.29
N LEU A 130 0.03 -11.18 28.63
CA LEU A 130 1.00 -12.18 28.21
C LEU A 130 1.99 -12.41 29.35
N TYR A 131 1.85 -13.53 30.04
CA TYR A 131 2.83 -13.98 31.03
C TYR A 131 3.93 -14.77 30.32
N TYR A 132 5.19 -14.36 30.52
CA TYR A 132 6.36 -15.09 30.05
C TYR A 132 7.05 -15.66 31.28
N ASP A 133 7.15 -16.99 31.39
CA ASP A 133 7.98 -17.62 32.41
C ASP A 133 9.46 -17.30 32.13
N GLN A 134 10.18 -16.84 33.14
CA GLN A 134 11.61 -16.51 33.08
C GLN A 134 12.50 -17.75 33.02
#